data_AF-A0A516KGS4-F1
#
_entry.id   AF-A0A516KGS4-F1
#
_cell.length_a   1.000
_cell.length_b   1.000
_cell.length_c   1.000
_cell.angle_alpha   90.00
_cell.angle_beta   90.00
_cell.angle_gamma   90.00
#
_symmetry.space_group_name_H-M   'P 1'
#
loop_
_entity.id
_entity.type
_entity.pdbx_description
1 polymer ?
#
loop_
_entity_poly.entity_id
_entity_poly.type
_entity_poly.pdbx_seq_one_letter_code
_entity_poly.pdbx_strand_id
1 'polypeptide(L)'
;MSRNKFTLFIYVIIGLAVFGFASQLVNNTASLVRGLLTTVVVGAILYGIVYVFFLRNRTSNELKKYKKAVRQSKAKYTNDGKNTYAQAAKKSSNRLIRRKNVKPKATHLRVIEGNKQKRKNRASF
;
A
#
# COMPACT_ATOMS: atom_id res chain seq x y z
N MET A 1 43.78 19.65 29.64
CA MET A 1 43.73 19.09 31.00
C MET A 1 42.32 18.72 31.52
N SER A 2 41.21 19.07 30.83
CA SER A 2 39.82 18.81 31.31
C SER A 2 39.27 17.40 30.98
N ARG A 3 39.78 16.74 29.93
CA ARG A 3 39.31 15.41 29.49
C ARG A 3 39.34 14.35 30.59
N ASN A 4 40.41 14.31 31.39
CA ASN A 4 40.60 13.26 32.41
C ASN A 4 39.63 13.39 33.59
N LYS A 5 39.19 14.62 33.91
CA LYS A 5 38.23 14.87 34.99
C LYS A 5 36.83 14.41 34.60
N PHE A 6 36.45 14.59 33.34
CA PHE A 6 35.18 14.11 32.80
C PHE A 6 35.15 12.57 32.73
N THR A 7 36.25 11.95 32.30
CA THR A 7 36.37 10.48 32.29
C THR A 7 36.30 9.90 33.71
N LEU A 8 36.97 10.51 34.69
CA LEU A 8 36.87 10.12 36.10
C LEU A 8 35.42 10.22 36.62
N PHE A 9 34.73 11.32 36.29
CA PHE A 9 33.35 11.52 36.68
C PHE A 9 32.42 10.43 36.10
N ILE A 10 32.61 10.05 34.83
CA ILE A 10 31.89 8.94 34.22
C ILE A 10 32.14 7.62 34.97
N TYR A 11 33.40 7.32 35.33
CA TYR A 11 33.71 6.11 36.10
C TYR A 11 33.06 6.11 37.48
N VAL A 12 32.97 7.26 38.15
CA VAL A 12 32.26 7.40 39.43
C VAL A 12 30.76 7.13 39.25
N ILE A 13 30.13 7.66 38.21
CA ILE A 13 28.71 7.41 37.92
C ILE A 13 28.48 5.92 37.63
N ILE A 14 29.34 5.30 36.82
CA ILE A 14 29.23 3.88 36.50
C ILE A 14 29.41 3.04 37.77
N GLY A 15 30.41 3.34 38.60
CA GLY A 15 30.65 2.65 39.86
C GLY A 15 29.45 2.77 40.81
N LEU A 16 28.86 3.97 40.92
CA LEU A 16 27.68 4.22 41.74
C LEU A 16 26.44 3.49 41.20
N ALA A 17 26.27 3.42 39.87
CA ALA A 17 25.18 2.69 39.25
C ALA A 17 25.30 1.19 39.51
N VAL A 18 26.49 0.61 39.36
CA VAL A 18 26.74 -0.82 39.68
C VAL A 18 26.50 -1.09 41.16
N PHE A 19 27.00 -0.24 42.05
CA PHE A 19 26.82 -0.39 43.49
C PHE A 19 25.34 -0.28 43.90
N GLY A 20 24.63 0.72 43.37
CA GLY A 20 23.20 0.89 43.60
C GLY A 20 22.38 -0.30 43.10
N PHE A 21 22.72 -0.81 41.92
CA PHE A 21 22.08 -2.00 41.35
C PHE A 21 22.37 -3.26 42.17
N ALA A 22 23.62 -3.48 42.60
CA ALA A 22 24.00 -4.60 43.44
C ALA A 22 23.31 -4.55 44.81
N SER A 23 23.22 -3.37 45.43
CA SER A 23 22.49 -3.15 46.68
C SER A 23 21.01 -3.47 46.53
N GLN A 24 20.39 -3.03 45.43
CA GLN A 24 19.00 -3.33 45.12
C GLN A 24 18.78 -4.83 44.86
N LEU A 25 19.78 -5.51 44.30
CA LEU A 25 19.75 -6.96 44.04
C LEU A 25 19.77 -7.77 45.33
N VAL A 26 20.53 -7.36 46.35
CA VAL A 26 20.60 -8.07 47.65
C VAL A 26 19.41 -7.70 48.54
N ASN A 27 19.07 -6.41 48.64
CA ASN A 27 18.07 -5.95 49.59
C ASN A 27 16.62 -6.07 49.06
N ASN A 28 16.42 -6.02 47.74
CA ASN A 28 15.08 -5.91 47.13
C ASN A 28 14.98 -6.64 45.77
N THR A 29 15.51 -7.87 45.69
CA THR A 29 15.48 -8.70 44.46
C THR A 29 14.07 -8.86 43.89
N ALA A 30 13.07 -9.08 44.75
CA ALA A 30 11.70 -9.32 44.34
C ALA A 30 11.09 -8.10 43.61
N SER A 31 11.41 -6.89 44.03
CA SER A 31 10.94 -5.66 43.41
C SER A 31 11.61 -5.43 42.05
N LEU A 32 12.91 -5.72 41.95
CA LEU A 32 13.64 -5.67 40.67
C LEU A 32 13.05 -6.61 39.63
N VAL A 33 12.83 -7.88 40.00
CA VAL A 33 12.27 -8.89 39.08
C VAL A 33 10.85 -8.49 38.66
N ARG A 34 10.01 -8.04 39.61
CA ARG A 34 8.66 -7.55 39.29
C ARG A 34 8.71 -6.35 38.34
N GLY A 35 9.57 -5.37 38.61
CA GLY A 35 9.78 -4.22 37.75
C GLY A 35 10.20 -4.61 36.34
N LEU A 36 11.17 -5.53 36.22
CA LEU A 36 11.62 -6.06 34.93
C LEU A 36 10.47 -6.73 34.16
N LEU A 37 9.68 -7.56 34.85
CA LEU A 37 8.49 -8.19 34.29
C LEU A 37 7.48 -7.14 33.81
N THR A 38 7.19 -6.12 34.63
CA THR A 38 6.28 -5.03 34.27
C THR A 38 6.78 -4.27 33.05
N THR A 39 8.08 -3.96 32.96
CA THR A 39 8.65 -3.29 31.79
C THR A 39 8.52 -4.15 30.53
N VAL A 40 8.79 -5.45 30.62
CA VAL A 40 8.61 -6.39 29.50
C VAL A 40 7.15 -6.46 29.07
N VAL A 41 6.22 -6.57 30.03
CA VAL A 41 4.77 -6.61 29.76
C VAL A 41 4.30 -5.32 29.09
N VAL A 42 4.66 -4.17 29.63
CA VAL A 42 4.31 -2.87 29.05
C VAL A 42 4.93 -2.72 27.65
N GLY A 43 6.19 -3.10 27.48
CA GLY A 43 6.86 -3.10 26.18
C GLY A 43 6.17 -3.99 25.16
N ALA A 44 5.75 -5.19 25.56
CA ALA A 44 5.01 -6.12 24.71
C ALA A 44 3.62 -5.57 24.34
N ILE A 45 2.92 -4.91 25.27
CA ILE A 45 1.63 -4.25 25.00
C ILE A 45 1.83 -3.13 23.97
N LEU A 46 2.80 -2.23 24.19
CA LEU A 46 3.08 -1.13 23.26
C LEU A 46 3.48 -1.66 21.88
N TYR A 47 4.35 -2.66 21.82
CA TYR A 47 4.71 -3.33 20.57
C TYR A 47 3.49 -3.96 19.90
N GLY A 48 2.64 -4.64 20.66
CA GLY A 48 1.41 -5.25 20.18
C GLY A 48 0.45 -4.23 19.57
N ILE A 49 0.26 -3.08 20.22
CA ILE A 49 -0.55 -1.97 19.70
C ILE A 49 0.04 -1.48 18.38
N VAL A 50 1.33 -1.15 18.34
CA VAL A 50 1.97 -0.68 17.09
C VAL A 50 1.88 -1.72 15.99
N TYR A 51 2.12 -2.99 16.31
CA TYR A 51 2.04 -4.09 15.36
C TYR A 51 0.63 -4.27 14.78
N VAL A 52 -0.39 -4.24 15.63
CA VAL A 52 -1.79 -4.39 15.20
C VAL A 52 -2.28 -3.18 14.41
N PHE A 53 -1.94 -1.96 14.81
CA PHE A 53 -2.43 -0.76 14.12
C PHE A 53 -1.65 -0.42 12.85
N PHE A 54 -0.32 -0.58 12.84
CA PHE A 54 0.53 -0.16 11.72
C PHE A 54 0.94 -1.30 10.77
N LEU A 55 1.18 -2.50 11.29
CA LEU A 55 1.73 -3.62 10.50
C LEU A 55 0.65 -4.61 10.03
N ARG A 56 -0.36 -4.90 10.85
CA ARG A 56 -1.47 -5.82 10.49
C ARG A 56 -2.19 -5.37 9.22
N ASN A 57 -2.39 -4.06 9.03
CA ASN A 57 -3.09 -3.53 7.86
C ASN A 57 -2.27 -3.61 6.56
N ARG A 58 -0.99 -3.98 6.63
CA ARG A 58 -0.11 -4.10 5.45
C ARG A 58 -0.07 -5.49 4.84
N THR A 59 -0.64 -6.53 5.46
CA THR A 59 -0.82 -7.83 4.78
C THR A 59 -1.73 -7.60 3.59
N SER A 60 -1.15 -7.62 2.40
CA SER A 60 -1.82 -7.21 1.18
C SER A 60 -2.99 -8.14 0.92
N ASN A 61 -4.20 -7.59 0.92
CA ASN A 61 -5.43 -8.31 0.61
C ASN A 61 -5.52 -8.62 -0.90
N GLU A 62 -4.40 -8.91 -1.57
CA GLU A 62 -4.32 -9.14 -3.02
C GLU A 62 -5.20 -10.32 -3.43
N LEU A 63 -5.23 -11.40 -2.64
CA LEU A 63 -6.14 -12.52 -2.86
C LEU A 63 -7.63 -12.11 -2.75
N LYS A 64 -7.99 -11.25 -1.79
CA LYS A 64 -9.38 -10.76 -1.67
C LYS A 64 -9.73 -9.81 -2.81
N LYS A 65 -8.81 -8.93 -3.22
CA LYS A 65 -8.97 -8.05 -4.38
C LYS A 65 -9.13 -8.85 -5.67
N TYR A 66 -8.28 -9.86 -5.87
CA TYR A 66 -8.35 -10.78 -7.01
C TYR A 66 -9.70 -11.52 -7.03
N LYS A 67 -10.12 -12.12 -5.91
CA LYS A 67 -11.42 -12.80 -5.81
C LYS A 67 -12.58 -11.86 -6.12
N LYS A 68 -12.52 -10.60 -5.65
CA LYS A 68 -13.52 -9.56 -5.96
C LYS A 68 -13.52 -9.19 -7.45
N ALA A 69 -12.35 -9.02 -8.06
CA ALA A 69 -12.20 -8.70 -9.47
C ALA A 69 -12.70 -9.84 -10.38
N VAL A 70 -12.40 -11.09 -10.05
CA VAL A 70 -12.90 -12.28 -10.77
C VAL A 70 -14.42 -12.39 -10.66
N ARG A 71 -14.99 -12.14 -9.47
CA ARG A 71 -16.44 -12.14 -9.31
C ARG A 71 -17.10 -11.06 -10.16
N GLN A 72 -16.51 -9.86 -10.19
CA GLN A 72 -16.99 -8.75 -11.00
C GLN A 72 -16.89 -9.03 -12.50
N SER A 73 -15.80 -9.64 -12.97
CA SER A 73 -15.64 -10.00 -14.37
C SER A 73 -16.66 -11.07 -14.78
N LYS A 74 -16.80 -12.14 -14.00
CA LYS A 74 -17.81 -13.18 -14.25
C LYS A 74 -19.22 -12.58 -14.29
N ALA A 75 -19.61 -11.79 -13.30
CA ALA A 75 -20.93 -11.16 -13.25
C ALA A 75 -21.23 -10.25 -14.47
N LYS A 76 -20.21 -9.56 -15.01
CA LYS A 76 -20.37 -8.72 -16.21
C LYS A 76 -20.68 -9.56 -17.46
N TYR A 77 -20.05 -10.72 -17.62
CA TYR A 77 -20.18 -11.53 -18.83
C TYR A 77 -21.25 -12.63 -18.74
N THR A 78 -21.78 -12.94 -17.55
CA THR A 78 -22.86 -13.93 -17.39
C THR A 78 -24.19 -13.48 -18.03
N ASN A 79 -24.45 -12.16 -18.10
CA ASN A 79 -25.70 -11.63 -18.66
C ASN A 79 -25.67 -11.39 -20.17
N ASP A 80 -24.49 -11.29 -20.78
CA ASP A 80 -24.35 -11.00 -22.22
C ASP A 80 -24.26 -12.26 -23.10
N GLY A 81 -24.15 -13.45 -22.49
CA GLY A 81 -23.71 -14.67 -23.15
C GLY A 81 -24.78 -15.61 -23.70
N LYS A 82 -26.08 -15.42 -23.41
CA LYS A 82 -27.11 -16.37 -23.89
C LYS A 82 -27.92 -15.91 -25.10
N ASN A 83 -27.93 -14.62 -25.44
CA ASN A 83 -28.77 -14.11 -26.56
C ASN A 83 -28.06 -13.18 -27.57
N THR A 84 -26.76 -12.89 -27.43
CA THR A 84 -26.13 -11.79 -28.21
C THR A 84 -25.12 -12.25 -29.26
N TYR A 85 -24.73 -13.54 -29.29
CA TYR A 85 -23.80 -14.05 -30.31
C TYR A 85 -24.42 -14.12 -31.72
N ALA A 86 -25.75 -14.23 -31.83
CA ALA A 86 -26.45 -14.21 -33.12
C ALA A 86 -26.60 -12.79 -33.72
N GLN A 87 -26.49 -11.73 -32.91
CA GLN A 87 -26.66 -10.34 -33.37
C GLN A 87 -25.33 -9.59 -33.57
N ALA A 88 -24.25 -10.00 -32.91
CA ALA A 88 -22.92 -9.40 -33.08
C ALA A 88 -22.24 -9.78 -34.40
N ALA A 89 -22.57 -10.93 -35.01
CA ALA A 89 -22.03 -11.33 -36.31
C ALA A 89 -22.55 -10.50 -37.50
N LYS A 90 -23.64 -9.75 -37.32
CA LYS A 90 -24.26 -8.90 -38.37
C LYS A 90 -23.98 -7.41 -38.24
N LYS A 91 -23.26 -6.94 -37.21
CA LYS A 91 -22.80 -5.56 -37.11
C LYS A 91 -21.29 -5.48 -36.93
N SER A 92 -20.64 -5.39 -38.08
CA SER A 92 -19.62 -4.36 -38.29
C SER A 92 -18.31 -4.56 -37.52
N SER A 93 -17.35 -5.08 -38.27
CA SER A 93 -15.94 -4.76 -38.19
C SER A 93 -15.72 -3.24 -38.03
N ASN A 94 -15.65 -2.74 -36.80
CA ASN A 94 -14.87 -1.55 -36.42
C ASN A 94 -15.13 -1.22 -34.96
N ARG A 95 -14.21 -1.65 -34.09
CA ARG A 95 -13.83 -0.97 -32.84
C ARG A 95 -12.63 -1.67 -32.22
N LEU A 96 -11.54 -1.67 -32.97
CA LEU A 96 -10.24 -1.63 -32.34
C LEU A 96 -10.00 -0.20 -31.85
N ILE A 97 -9.32 -0.09 -30.70
CA ILE A 97 -8.79 1.13 -30.07
C ILE A 97 -9.85 1.80 -29.16
N ARG A 98 -9.66 1.98 -27.85
CA ARG A 98 -8.53 2.68 -27.21
C ARG A 98 -8.53 2.46 -25.70
N ARG A 99 -7.39 2.01 -25.13
CA ARG A 99 -7.09 2.14 -23.71
C ARG A 99 -6.88 3.63 -23.40
N LYS A 100 -7.63 4.15 -22.42
CA LYS A 100 -7.57 5.52 -21.92
C LYS A 100 -6.41 5.65 -20.92
N ASN A 101 -5.32 6.29 -21.33
CA ASN A 101 -4.40 6.92 -20.39
C ASN A 101 -3.62 8.04 -21.11
N VAL A 102 -4.23 9.22 -21.26
CA VAL A 102 -3.48 10.42 -21.68
C VAL A 102 -4.07 11.61 -20.93
N LYS A 103 -3.20 12.30 -20.17
CA LYS A 103 -3.46 13.54 -19.43
C LYS A 103 -4.00 14.62 -20.39
N PRO A 104 -4.85 15.57 -19.93
CA PRO A 104 -5.33 16.64 -20.78
C PRO A 104 -4.20 17.66 -21.04
N LYS A 105 -3.71 17.74 -22.28
CA LYS A 105 -2.98 18.92 -22.76
C LYS A 105 -3.99 19.85 -23.45
N ALA A 106 -4.12 21.06 -22.93
CA ALA A 106 -4.83 22.15 -23.57
C ALA A 106 -3.95 22.74 -24.68
N THR A 107 -4.23 22.42 -25.94
CA THR A 107 -3.57 23.04 -27.09
C THR A 107 -4.51 23.11 -28.30
N HIS A 108 -5.27 24.22 -28.34
CA HIS A 108 -5.75 25.00 -29.50
C HIS A 108 -6.71 24.34 -30.51
N LEU A 109 -7.77 25.08 -30.86
CA LEU A 109 -8.79 24.75 -31.86
C LEU A 109 -8.14 24.27 -33.17
N ARG A 110 -8.36 23.00 -33.54
CA ARG A 110 -8.06 22.51 -34.88
C ARG A 110 -9.36 22.42 -35.65
N VAL A 111 -9.35 22.98 -36.85
CA VAL A 111 -10.43 22.84 -37.83
C VAL A 111 -10.68 21.35 -38.04
N ILE A 112 -11.93 20.92 -37.88
CA ILE A 112 -12.34 19.55 -38.19
C ILE A 112 -12.27 19.41 -39.71
N GLU A 113 -11.19 18.84 -40.22
CA GLU A 113 -11.13 18.41 -41.60
C GLU A 113 -12.10 17.23 -41.79
N GLY A 114 -13.24 17.53 -42.41
CA GLY A 114 -14.23 16.52 -42.78
C GLY A 114 -13.64 15.55 -43.81
N ASN A 115 -13.78 14.25 -43.54
CA ASN A 115 -13.49 13.17 -44.48
C ASN A 115 -14.50 13.21 -45.65
N LYS A 116 -14.30 14.12 -46.62
CA LYS A 116 -14.99 14.10 -47.92
C LYS A 116 -14.39 12.97 -48.75
N GLN A 117 -14.91 11.76 -48.56
CA GLN A 117 -14.60 10.65 -49.46
C GLN A 117 -15.18 10.94 -50.84
N LYS A 118 -14.29 10.92 -51.84
CA LYS A 118 -14.51 11.18 -53.26
C LYS A 118 -15.77 10.45 -53.77
N ARG A 119 -16.77 11.20 -54.23
CA ARG A 119 -17.85 10.66 -55.08
C ARG A 119 -17.17 10.01 -56.29
N LYS A 120 -17.36 8.70 -56.47
CA LYS A 120 -16.98 8.02 -57.71
C LYS A 120 -17.75 8.69 -58.86
N ASN A 121 -17.01 9.03 -59.92
CA ASN A 121 -17.50 9.52 -61.20
C ASN A 121 -18.79 8.76 -61.61
N ARG A 122 -19.90 9.49 -61.75
CA ARG A 122 -21.04 9.06 -62.54
C ARG A 122 -20.95 9.81 -63.86
N ALA A 123 -20.23 9.23 -64.82
CA ALA A 123 -20.51 9.48 -66.23
C ALA A 123 -21.44 8.35 -66.66
N SER A 124 -22.69 8.69 -66.97
CA SER A 124 -23.60 7.84 -67.72
C SER A 124 -23.64 8.39 -69.14
N PHE A 125 -23.39 7.50 -70.11
CA PHE A 125 -23.77 7.70 -71.52
C PHE A 125 -25.29 7.63 -71.64
#